data_AF-A0A0C5C193-F1
#
_entry.id   AF-A0A0C5C193-F1
#
_cell.length_a   1.000
_cell.length_b   1.000
_cell.length_c   1.000
_cell.angle_alpha   90.00
_cell.angle_beta   90.00
_cell.angle_gamma   90.00
#
_symmetry.space_group_name_H-M   'P 1'
#
loop_
_entity.id
_entity.type
_entity.pdbx_description
1 polymer ?
#
loop_
_entity_poly.entity_id
_entity_poly.type
_entity_poly.pdbx_seq_one_letter_code
_entity_poly.pdbx_strand_id
1 'polypeptide(L)' 'MEKTISQALKFPGPVIVDVYVDPYEPPIPPEIHLNYLQNITKSIAKGQPHGAKIAMSMISNKVRETITKK' A
#
# COMPACT_ATOMS: atom_id res chain seq x y z
N MET A 1 11.27 7.83 11.84
CA MET A 1 10.81 6.48 11.43
C MET A 1 11.97 5.50 11.27
N GLU A 2 13.02 5.87 10.53
CA GLU A 2 14.20 5.03 10.25
C GLU A 2 14.86 4.43 11.51
N LYS A 3 15.02 5.23 12.58
CA LYS A 3 15.58 4.75 13.86
C LYS A 3 14.75 3.63 14.51
N THR A 4 13.43 3.76 14.54
CA THR A 4 12.52 2.79 15.17
C THR A 4 12.51 1.46 14.42
N ILE A 5 12.49 1.51 13.09
CA ILE A 5 12.57 0.32 12.24
C ILE A 5 13.94 -0.35 12.39
N SER A 6 15.03 0.42 12.39
CA SER A 6 16.38 -0.11 12.59
C SER A 6 16.55 -0.81 13.94
N GLN A 7 15.89 -0.31 14.99
CA GLN A 7 15.90 -0.95 16.31
C GLN A 7 15.06 -2.24 16.31
N ALA A 8 13.87 -2.23 15.71
CA ALA A 8 13.01 -3.40 15.62
C ALA A 8 13.69 -4.57 14.89
N LEU A 9 14.39 -4.28 13.79
CA LEU A 9 15.11 -5.30 13.00
C LEU A 9 16.31 -5.92 13.73
N LYS A 10 16.86 -5.25 14.73
CA LYS A 10 17.99 -5.76 15.54
C LYS A 10 17.55 -6.63 16.70
N PHE A 11 16.25 -6.69 17.00
CA PHE A 11 15.74 -7.48 18.10
C PHE A 11 15.71 -8.98 17.73
N PRO A 12 16.30 -9.87 18.54
CA PRO A 12 16.29 -11.32 18.28
C PRO A 12 14.94 -11.92 18.67
N GLY A 13 13.89 -11.63 17.89
CA GLY A 13 12.54 -12.14 18.11
C GLY A 13 11.48 -11.35 17.35
N PRO A 14 10.20 -11.77 17.41
CA PRO A 14 9.10 -11.02 16.81
C PRO A 14 8.88 -9.68 17.53
N VAL A 15 8.70 -8.61 16.76
CA VAL A 15 8.46 -7.25 17.26
C VAL A 15 7.21 -6.68 16.59
N ILE A 16 6.38 -5.99 17.36
CA ILE A 16 5.26 -5.21 16.84
C ILE A 16 5.69 -3.74 16.78
N VAL A 17 5.51 -3.13 15.61
CA VAL A 17 5.73 -1.69 15.42
C VAL A 17 4.39 -1.08 15.05
N ASP A 18 3.89 -0.20 15.92
CA ASP A 18 2.69 0.58 15.63
C ASP A 18 3.04 1.81 14.80
N VAL A 19 2.31 2.01 13.71
CA VAL A 19 2.59 3.06 12.74
C VAL A 19 1.29 3.73 12.33
N TYR A 20 1.21 5.03 12.58
CA TYR A 20 0.17 5.88 12.01
C TYR A 20 0.54 6.23 10.57
N VAL A 21 -0.09 5.55 9.62
CA VAL A 21 0.07 5.79 8.18
C VAL A 21 -1.12 6.58 7.63
N ASP A 22 -0.89 7.32 6.55
CA ASP A 22 -1.98 7.91 5.79
C ASP A 22 -2.85 6.78 5.18
N PRO A 23 -4.14 6.69 5.55
CA PRO A 23 -5.03 5.65 5.02
C PRO A 23 -5.44 5.87 3.57
N TYR A 24 -5.14 7.04 2.97
CA TYR A 24 -5.49 7.39 1.60
C TYR A 24 -4.44 6.94 0.58
N GLU A 25 -3.25 6.54 1.04
CA GLU A 25 -2.26 5.88 0.19
C GLU A 25 -2.43 4.36 0.31
N PRO A 26 -2.92 3.69 -0.74
CA PRO A 26 -3.08 2.26 -0.66
C PRO A 26 -1.76 1.52 -0.82
N PRO A 27 -1.68 0.28 -0.32
CA PRO A 27 -0.63 -0.65 -0.69
C PRO A 27 -0.76 -0.98 -2.19
N ILE A 28 0.01 -0.30 -3.04
CA ILE A 28 0.11 -0.66 -4.47
C ILE A 28 1.07 -1.85 -4.58
N PRO A 29 0.62 -2.98 -5.14
CA PRO A 29 1.51 -4.10 -5.33
C PRO A 29 2.62 -3.79 -6.35
N PRO A 30 3.84 -4.29 -6.12
CA PRO A 30 4.95 -4.16 -7.05
C PRO A 30 4.70 -4.88 -8.39
N GLU A 31 3.84 -5.92 -8.41
CA GLU A 31 3.44 -6.64 -9.63
C GLU A 31 1.92 -6.60 -9.85
N ILE A 32 1.52 -6.24 -11.07
CA ILE A 32 0.12 -6.08 -11.47
C ILE A 32 -0.39 -7.39 -12.08
N HIS A 33 -0.49 -8.44 -11.28
CA HIS A 33 -1.23 -9.63 -11.71
C HIS A 33 -2.73 -9.35 -11.57
N LEU A 34 -3.48 -9.48 -12.67
CA LEU A 34 -4.94 -9.22 -12.71
C LEU A 34 -5.71 -9.95 -11.59
N ASN A 35 -5.29 -11.17 -11.26
CA ASN A 35 -5.91 -11.97 -10.20
C ASN A 35 -5.67 -11.38 -8.79
N TYR A 36 -4.50 -10.79 -8.56
CA TYR A 36 -4.16 -10.15 -7.30
C TYR A 36 -4.93 -8.84 -7.10
N LEU A 37 -5.10 -8.08 -8.19
CA LEU A 37 -5.88 -6.85 -8.19
C LEU A 37 -7.35 -7.10 -7.82
N GLN A 38 -7.97 -8.18 -8.31
CA GLN A 38 -9.36 -8.49 -7.97
C GLN A 38 -9.58 -8.74 -6.48
N ASN A 39 -8.68 -9.48 -5.82
CA ASN A 39 -8.81 -9.78 -4.39
C ASN A 39 -8.54 -8.54 -3.54
N ILE A 40 -7.62 -7.68 -3.96
CA ILE A 40 -7.38 -6.37 -3.34
C ILE A 40 -8.57 -5.45 -3.54
N THR A 41 -9.11 -5.34 -4.74
CA THR A 41 -10.30 -4.50 -4.97
C THR A 41 -11.49 -5.03 -4.18
N LYS A 42 -11.67 -6.34 -4.08
CA LYS A 42 -12.71 -6.95 -3.23
C LYS A 42 -12.49 -6.65 -1.74
N SER A 43 -11.26 -6.70 -1.22
CA SER A 43 -10.99 -6.38 0.18
C SER A 43 -11.13 -4.87 0.47
N ILE A 44 -10.69 -4.01 -0.45
CA ILE A 44 -10.89 -2.56 -0.40
C ILE A 44 -12.39 -2.22 -0.44
N ALA A 45 -13.14 -2.79 -1.39
CA ALA A 45 -14.57 -2.55 -1.54
C ALA A 45 -15.40 -3.07 -0.35
N LYS A 46 -14.93 -4.15 0.31
CA LYS A 46 -15.63 -4.75 1.46
C LYS A 46 -15.40 -4.01 2.78
N GLY A 47 -14.32 -3.23 2.91
CA GLY A 47 -13.90 -2.71 4.22
C GLY A 47 -13.39 -1.27 4.28
N GLN A 48 -13.12 -0.59 3.17
CA GLN A 48 -12.60 0.79 3.20
C GLN A 48 -13.69 1.81 2.87
N PRO A 49 -14.11 2.67 3.83
CA PRO A 49 -15.11 3.72 3.60
C PRO A 49 -14.70 4.75 2.52
N HIS A 50 -13.41 4.81 2.18
CA HIS A 50 -12.85 5.73 1.18
C HIS A 50 -12.32 5.03 -0.08
N GLY A 51 -12.71 3.78 -0.35
CA GLY A 51 -12.16 2.95 -1.43
C GLY A 51 -12.18 3.60 -2.82
N ALA A 52 -13.16 4.47 -3.10
CA ALA A 52 -13.24 5.21 -4.36
C ALA A 52 -12.10 6.24 -4.54
N LYS A 53 -11.78 7.01 -3.49
CA LYS A 53 -10.68 7.99 -3.52
C LYS A 53 -9.34 7.27 -3.68
N ILE A 54 -9.19 6.17 -2.97
CA ILE A 54 -8.01 5.31 -2.98
C ILE A 54 -7.77 4.73 -4.39
N ALA A 55 -8.80 4.19 -5.03
CA ALA A 55 -8.72 3.68 -6.39
C ALA A 55 -8.33 4.78 -7.41
N MET A 56 -8.88 6.00 -7.28
CA MET A 56 -8.51 7.12 -8.14
C MET A 56 -7.04 7.51 -7.99
N SER A 57 -6.53 7.61 -6.76
CA SER A 57 -5.12 7.88 -6.49
C SER A 57 -4.20 6.80 -7.07
N MET A 58 -4.58 5.51 -6.99
CA MET A 58 -3.82 4.43 -7.63
C MET A 58 -3.70 4.60 -9.13
N ILE A 59 -4.81 4.88 -9.81
CA ILE A 59 -4.83 5.04 -11.26
C ILE A 59 -3.97 6.24 -11.65
N SER A 60 -4.12 7.37 -10.96
CA SER A 60 -3.28 8.56 -11.19
C SER A 60 -1.78 8.28 -10.99
N ASN A 61 -1.42 7.55 -9.94
CA ASN A 61 -0.03 7.18 -9.66
C ASN A 61 0.52 6.18 -10.67
N LYS A 62 -0.26 5.18 -11.08
CA LYS A 62 0.14 4.20 -12.09
C LYS A 62 0.35 4.85 -13.45
N VAL A 63 -0.54 5.75 -13.85
CA VAL A 63 -0.41 6.53 -15.09
C VAL A 63 0.85 7.39 -15.05
N ARG A 64 1.10 8.09 -13.93
CA ARG A 64 2.34 8.87 -13.75
C ARG A 64 3.58 7.99 -13.82
N GLU A 65 3.60 6.84 -13.14
CA GLU A 65 4.72 5.90 -13.19
C GLU A 65 4.95 5.40 -14.62
N THR A 66 3.90 4.97 -15.33
CA THR A 66 4.00 4.46 -16.70
C THR A 66 4.43 5.53 -17.70
N ILE A 67 4.04 6.79 -17.51
CA ILE A 67 4.50 7.91 -18.35
C ILE A 67 5.95 8.28 -18.04
N THR A 68 6.37 8.26 -16.77
CA THR A 68 7.75 8.60 -16.36
C THR A 68 8.76 7.48 -16.63
N LYS A 69 8.33 6.21 -16.70
CA LYS A 69 9.17 5.06 -17.09
C LYS A 69 9.36 4.90 -18.61
N LYS A 70 8.87 5.84 -19.42
CA LYS A 70 9.05 5.87 -20.87
C LYS A 70 10.03 6.98 -21.25
#